data_AF-A0A2N7XBD6-F1
#
_entry.id   AF-A0A2N7XBD6-F1
#
_cell.length_a   1.000
_cell.length_b   1.000
_cell.length_c   1.000
_cell.angle_alpha   90.00
_cell.angle_beta   90.00
_cell.angle_gamma   90.00
#
_symmetry.space_group_name_H-M   'P 1'
#
loop_
_entity.id
_entity.type
_entity.pdbx_description
1 polymer ?
#
loop_
_entity_poly.entity_id
_entity_poly.type
_entity_poly.pdbx_seq_one_letter_code
_entity_poly.pdbx_strand_id
1 'polypeptide(L)' 'FHVVIRGDVHWIRIGEQTNVQDGSVLHVTNGKFPLSIGARVTIGHKVLLHGCTVGNDCLIGMGAILLDGVEVGDGSVVA' A
#
# COMPACT_ATOMS: atom_id res chain seq x y z
N PHE A 1 -0.66 13.50 7.87
CA PHE A 1 -1.45 13.38 9.11
C PHE A 1 -2.57 12.34 8.93
N HIS A 2 -2.90 11.61 10.01
CA HIS A 2 -3.97 10.60 10.04
C HIS A 2 -3.81 9.36 9.15
N VAL A 3 -2.58 8.86 8.97
CA VAL A 3 -2.37 7.54 8.36
C VAL A 3 -2.68 6.45 9.39
N VAL A 4 -3.37 5.40 8.96
CA VAL A 4 -3.61 4.19 9.77
C VAL A 4 -2.92 3.01 9.09
N ILE A 5 -2.00 2.37 9.80
CA ILE A 5 -1.34 1.14 9.36
C ILE A 5 -1.68 0.07 10.39
N ARG A 6 -2.52 -0.89 10.02
CA ARG A 6 -3.01 -1.94 10.92
C ARG A 6 -2.63 -3.31 10.39
N GLY A 7 -1.58 -3.90 10.97
CA GLY A 7 -1.11 -5.25 10.69
C GLY A 7 -1.36 -6.20 11.86
N ASP A 8 -2.59 -6.26 12.36
CA ASP A 8 -2.97 -7.06 13.53
C ASP A 8 -3.28 -8.53 13.20
N VAL A 9 -3.72 -8.81 11.97
CA VAL A 9 -4.10 -10.16 11.51
C VAL A 9 -3.16 -10.74 10.44
N HIS A 10 -2.21 -9.94 9.96
CA HIS A 10 -1.11 -10.37 9.09
C HIS A 10 0.01 -9.30 9.10
N TRP A 11 1.08 -9.52 8.35
CA TRP A 11 2.23 -8.63 8.33
C TRP A 11 2.07 -7.54 7.27
N ILE A 12 2.69 -6.39 7.53
CA ILE A 12 2.84 -5.29 6.59
C ILE A 12 4.34 -5.03 6.44
N ARG A 13 4.83 -4.98 5.20
CA ARG A 13 6.20 -4.58 4.88
C ARG A 13 6.18 -3.34 4.01
N ILE A 14 6.96 -2.34 4.38
CA ILE A 14 7.14 -1.09 3.63
C ILE A 14 8.62 -0.94 3.31
N GLY A 15 8.94 -0.79 2.02
CA GLY A 15 10.31 -0.59 1.54
C GLY A 15 10.88 0.78 1.89
N GLU A 16 12.19 0.91 1.73
CA GLU A 16 12.92 2.16 1.99
C GLU A 16 12.44 3.30 1.09
N GLN A 17 12.53 4.54 1.60
CA GLN A 17 12.20 5.76 0.87
C GLN A 17 10.75 5.82 0.34
N THR A 18 9.87 4.95 0.82
CA THR A 18 8.43 4.98 0.52
C THR A 18 7.74 6.00 1.42
N ASN A 19 6.82 6.78 0.86
CA ASN A 19 5.99 7.71 1.61
C ASN A 19 4.51 7.30 1.57
N VAL A 20 3.85 7.46 2.73
CA VAL A 20 2.39 7.25 2.88
C VAL A 20 1.77 8.58 3.27
N GLN A 21 0.99 9.16 2.37
CA GLN A 21 0.42 10.48 2.56
C GLN A 21 -0.90 10.44 3.35
N ASP A 22 -1.39 11.63 3.69
CA ASP A 22 -2.46 11.88 4.66
C ASP A 22 -3.73 11.07 4.44
N GLY A 23 -4.33 10.58 5.53
CA GLY A 23 -5.63 9.91 5.51
C GLY A 23 -5.65 8.52 4.88
N SER A 24 -4.50 7.97 4.50
CA SER A 24 -4.41 6.63 3.90
C SER A 24 -4.55 5.53 4.96
N VAL A 25 -5.16 4.41 4.55
CA VAL A 25 -5.41 3.23 5.38
C VAL A 25 -4.75 2.01 4.75
N LEU A 26 -3.89 1.36 5.51
CA LEU A 26 -3.18 0.14 5.13
C LEU A 26 -3.63 -0.99 6.06
N HIS A 27 -4.24 -2.03 5.49
CA HIS A 27 -4.76 -3.17 6.21
C HIS A 27 -4.48 -4.48 5.46
N VAL A 28 -4.79 -5.61 6.10
CA VAL A 28 -4.41 -6.95 5.66
C VAL A 28 -5.56 -7.93 5.89
N THR A 29 -5.53 -9.05 5.16
CA THR A 29 -6.50 -10.13 5.34
C THR A 29 -5.91 -11.25 6.18
N ASN A 30 -6.63 -11.61 7.24
CA ASN A 30 -6.20 -12.58 8.24
C ASN A 30 -5.66 -13.88 7.60
N GLY A 31 -4.38 -14.15 7.84
CA GLY A 31 -3.69 -15.37 7.40
C GLY A 31 -3.68 -15.66 5.90
N LYS A 32 -4.09 -14.71 5.05
CA LYS A 32 -4.23 -14.94 3.59
C LYS A 32 -3.47 -13.94 2.74
N PHE A 33 -3.76 -12.65 2.89
CA PHE A 33 -3.16 -11.61 2.05
C PHE A 33 -2.42 -10.59 2.91
N PRO A 34 -1.08 -10.68 2.96
CA PRO A 34 -0.27 -9.64 3.58
C PRO A 34 -0.23 -8.40 2.68
N LEU A 35 0.28 -7.28 3.22
CA LEU A 35 0.54 -6.07 2.46
C LEU A 35 2.05 -5.90 2.27
N SER A 36 2.51 -5.96 1.03
CA SER A 36 3.92 -5.78 0.68
C SER A 36 4.09 -4.57 -0.23
N ILE A 37 4.81 -3.56 0.24
CA ILE A 37 5.10 -2.34 -0.51
C ILE A 37 6.61 -2.25 -0.74
N GLY A 38 7.00 -2.07 -2.00
CA GLY A 38 8.39 -1.93 -2.44
C GLY A 38 9.07 -0.63 -1.98
N ALA A 39 10.27 -0.39 -2.50
CA ALA A 39 11.06 0.81 -2.24
C ALA A 39 10.62 1.99 -3.14
N ARG A 40 10.80 3.22 -2.65
CA ARG A 40 10.53 4.47 -3.39
C ARG A 40 9.10 4.57 -3.94
N VAL A 41 8.14 3.98 -3.24
CA VAL A 41 6.72 4.07 -3.58
C VAL A 41 6.13 5.36 -3.03
N THR A 42 5.32 6.05 -3.83
CA THR A 42 4.48 7.16 -3.37
C THR A 42 3.04 6.69 -3.22
N ILE A 43 2.56 6.59 -1.98
CA ILE A 43 1.15 6.31 -1.69
C ILE A 43 0.46 7.64 -1.41
N GLY A 44 -0.37 8.08 -2.37
CA GLY A 44 -1.07 9.35 -2.35
C GLY A 44 -2.05 9.51 -1.18
N HIS A 45 -2.60 10.72 -1.05
CA HIS A 45 -3.58 11.03 0.00
C HIS A 45 -4.83 10.14 -0.10
N LYS A 46 -5.33 9.69 1.05
CA LYS A 46 -6.58 8.91 1.19
C LYS A 46 -6.63 7.62 0.36
N VAL A 47 -5.50 6.94 0.21
CA VAL A 47 -5.43 5.63 -0.44
C VAL A 47 -5.85 4.53 0.54
N LEU A 48 -6.60 3.55 0.06
CA LEU A 48 -6.88 2.30 0.76
C LEU A 48 -6.06 1.17 0.12
N LEU A 49 -5.11 0.62 0.87
CA LEU A 49 -4.39 -0.59 0.50
C LEU A 49 -4.84 -1.74 1.41
N HIS A 50 -5.35 -2.81 0.81
CA HIS A 50 -5.80 -3.98 1.54
C HIS A 50 -5.19 -5.24 0.92
N GLY A 51 -4.30 -5.91 1.65
CA GLY A 51 -3.77 -7.23 1.25
C GLY A 51 -3.16 -7.31 -0.16
N CYS A 52 -2.54 -6.24 -0.66
CA CYS A 52 -1.98 -6.16 -2.01
C CYS A 52 -0.44 -6.17 -2.01
N THR A 53 0.14 -6.37 -3.20
CA THR A 53 1.57 -6.21 -3.44
C THR A 53 1.81 -5.04 -4.38
N VAL A 54 2.66 -4.10 -3.96
CA VAL A 54 3.10 -2.96 -4.77
C VAL A 54 4.59 -3.05 -4.97
N GLY A 55 5.02 -3.05 -6.24
CA GLY A 55 6.42 -3.05 -6.67
C GLY A 55 7.18 -1.77 -6.31
N ASN A 56 8.44 -1.72 -6.73
CA ASN A 56 9.32 -0.56 -6.51
C ASN A 56 8.96 0.59 -7.44
N ASP A 57 9.31 1.82 -7.05
CA ASP A 57 9.22 3.01 -7.90
C ASP A 57 7.80 3.31 -8.42
N CYS A 58 6.77 2.86 -7.69
CA CYS A 58 5.37 3.05 -8.06
C CYS A 58 4.78 4.36 -7.52
N LEU A 59 3.78 4.88 -8.23
CA LEU A 59 2.91 5.96 -7.74
C LEU A 59 1.47 5.45 -7.64
N ILE A 60 0.93 5.43 -6.42
CA ILE A 60 -0.47 5.13 -6.16
C ILE A 60 -1.20 6.46 -5.96
N GLY A 61 -2.06 6.79 -6.93
CA GLY A 61 -2.80 8.05 -7.00
C GLY A 61 -3.71 8.29 -5.81
N MET A 62 -4.02 9.56 -5.55
CA MET A 62 -4.90 9.96 -4.46
C MET A 62 -6.27 9.28 -4.56
N GLY A 63 -6.78 8.76 -3.44
CA GLY A 63 -8.09 8.11 -3.41
C GLY A 63 -8.15 6.71 -4.03
N ALA A 64 -7.04 6.17 -4.53
CA ALA A 64 -7.01 4.82 -5.09
C ALA A 64 -7.35 3.76 -4.03
N ILE A 65 -7.98 2.68 -4.47
CA ILE A 65 -8.35 1.53 -3.64
C ILE A 65 -7.77 0.28 -4.29
N LEU A 66 -6.78 -0.35 -3.63
CA LEU A 66 -6.23 -1.65 -4.03
C LEU A 66 -6.70 -2.71 -3.05
N LEU A 67 -7.31 -3.76 -3.59
CA LEU A 67 -7.90 -4.86 -2.82
C LEU A 67 -6.98 -6.08 -2.78
N ASP A 68 -7.42 -7.06 -2.00
CA ASP A 68 -6.73 -8.32 -1.76
C ASP A 68 -6.21 -8.98 -3.04
N GLY A 69 -4.93 -9.36 -3.02
CA GLY A 69 -4.28 -10.11 -4.09
C GLY A 69 -3.96 -9.29 -5.35
N VAL A 70 -4.23 -7.98 -5.36
CA VAL A 70 -3.76 -7.11 -6.45
C VAL A 70 -2.24 -7.03 -6.43
N GLU A 71 -1.64 -7.17 -7.61
CA GLU A 71 -0.20 -6.99 -7.82
C GLU A 71 0.04 -5.81 -8.76
N VAL A 72 0.75 -4.79 -8.28
CA VAL A 72 1.20 -3.64 -9.07
C VAL A 72 2.68 -3.82 -9.35
N GLY A 73 3.05 -3.94 -10.63
CA GLY A 73 4.45 -4.13 -11.04
C GLY A 73 5.30 -2.87 -10.88
N ASP A 74 6.63 -3.05 -10.84
CA ASP A 74 7.60 -1.97 -10.69
C ASP A 74 7.41 -0.83 -11.70
N GLY A 75 7.58 0.42 -11.25
CA GLY A 75 7.47 1.63 -12.07
C GLY A 75 6.05 1.99 -12.52
N SER A 76 5.03 1.31 -12.00
CA SER A 76 3.63 1.54 -12.40
C SER A 76 3.04 2.80 -11.77
N VAL A 77 2.07 3.37 -12.47
CA VAL A 77 1.22 4.45 -11.97
C VAL A 77 -0.23 3.96 -11.95
N VAL A 78 -0.87 4.03 -10.78
CA VAL A 78 -2.31 3.82 -10.61
C VAL A 78 -2.93 5.18 -10.38
N ALA A 79 -3.90 5.58 -11.21
CA ALA A 79 -4.56 6.90 -11.17
C ALA A 79 -6.06 6.76 -10.91
#